data_AF-A0A8S9RWC4-F1
#
_entry.id   AF-A0A8S9RWC4-F1
#
_cell.length_a   1.000
_cell.length_b   1.000
_cell.length_c   1.000
_cell.angle_alpha   90.00
_cell.angle_beta   90.00
_cell.angle_gamma   90.00
#
_symmetry.space_group_name_H-M   'P 1'
#
loop_
_entity.id
_entity.type
_entity.pdbx_description
1 polymer ?
#
loop_
_entity_poly.entity_id
_entity_poly.type
_entity_poly.pdbx_seq_one_letter_code
_entity_poly.pdbx_strand_id
1 'polypeptide(L)'
;MDMIHTAGLMDGWIDLLLMDFVLYDWDRVLRPGGFLWIDRFFCKKKDLDDYMYMFLQFRYKKHKWAISPKSKDEVYLSALLEKPPRAI
;
A
#
# COMPACT_ATOMS: atom_id res chain seq x y z
N MET A 1 -8.79 13.33 -5.26
CA MET A 1 -9.35 12.02 -5.61
C MET A 1 -9.82 11.31 -4.36
N ASP A 2 -10.91 10.54 -4.43
CA ASP A 2 -11.57 9.96 -3.23
C ASP A 2 -11.09 8.55 -2.92
N MET A 3 -10.67 7.82 -3.95
CA MET A 3 -10.12 6.49 -3.81
C MET A 3 -9.06 6.24 -4.86
N ILE A 4 -7.96 5.61 -4.46
CA ILE A 4 -7.00 4.97 -5.34
C ILE A 4 -7.12 3.47 -5.11
N HIS A 5 -7.32 2.72 -6.17
CA HIS A 5 -7.41 1.26 -6.12
C HIS A 5 -6.38 0.66 -7.07
N THR A 6 -5.53 -0.22 -6.55
CA THR A 6 -4.62 -1.01 -7.37
C THR A 6 -5.07 -2.45 -7.40
N ALA A 7 -5.29 -3.01 -8.58
CA ALA A 7 -5.63 -4.41 -8.76
C ALA A 7 -4.57 -5.11 -9.61
N GLY A 8 -3.77 -5.99 -8.99
CA GLY A 8 -2.91 -6.94 -9.70
C GLY A 8 -1.80 -6.35 -10.59
N LEU A 9 -1.60 -5.03 -10.57
CA LEU A 9 -0.55 -4.35 -11.34
C LEU A 9 0.74 -4.17 -10.53
N MET A 10 0.64 -4.15 -9.20
CA MET A 10 1.79 -3.94 -8.34
C MET A 10 2.34 -5.26 -7.82
N ASP A 11 3.56 -5.52 -8.24
CA ASP A 11 4.27 -6.75 -7.96
C ASP A 11 5.74 -6.55 -7.65
N GLY A 12 6.39 -7.62 -7.22
CA GLY A 12 7.73 -7.61 -6.64
C GLY A 12 8.88 -7.18 -7.56
N TRP A 13 8.62 -6.64 -8.77
CA TRP A 13 9.63 -5.89 -9.53
C TRP A 13 9.77 -4.45 -9.05
N ILE A 14 8.72 -3.88 -8.43
CA ILE A 14 8.78 -2.54 -7.84
C ILE A 14 9.68 -2.63 -6.62
N ASP A 15 10.85 -2.03 -6.66
CA ASP A 15 11.72 -1.94 -5.49
C ASP A 15 11.21 -0.88 -4.49
N LEU A 16 11.84 -0.83 -3.31
CA LEU A 16 11.43 0.11 -2.25
C LEU A 16 11.61 1.57 -2.69
N LEU A 17 12.61 1.89 -3.52
CA LEU A 17 12.82 3.25 -3.99
C LEU A 17 11.69 3.70 -4.92
N LEU A 18 11.29 2.87 -5.87
CA LEU A 18 10.17 3.15 -6.77
C LEU A 18 8.85 3.21 -6.00
N MET A 19 8.67 2.34 -5.00
CA MET A 19 7.50 2.36 -4.14
C MET A 19 7.37 3.70 -3.38
N ASP A 20 8.47 4.31 -2.95
CA ASP A 20 8.43 5.63 -2.29
C ASP A 20 7.86 6.72 -3.21
N PHE A 21 8.29 6.74 -4.47
CA PHE A 21 7.76 7.68 -5.47
C PHE A 21 6.26 7.44 -5.76
N VAL A 22 5.87 6.18 -5.89
CA VAL A 22 4.48 5.78 -6.08
C VAL A 22 3.61 6.24 -4.91
N LEU A 23 4.05 5.99 -3.67
CA LEU A 23 3.32 6.39 -2.48
C LEU A 23 3.22 7.91 -2.35
N TYR A 24 4.28 8.64 -2.70
CA TYR A 24 4.25 10.10 -2.75
C TYR A 24 3.22 10.62 -3.76
N ASP A 25 3.20 10.07 -4.97
CA ASP A 25 2.22 10.47 -5.99
C ASP A 25 0.79 10.15 -5.58
N TRP A 26 0.57 9.00 -4.96
CA TRP A 26 -0.72 8.62 -4.41
C TRP A 26 -1.17 9.53 -3.28
N ASP A 27 -0.30 9.82 -2.31
CA ASP A 27 -0.61 10.74 -1.23
C ASP A 27 -0.98 12.12 -1.81
N ARG A 28 -0.22 12.62 -2.77
CA ARG A 28 -0.46 13.93 -3.39
C ARG A 28 -1.84 14.05 -4.04
N VAL A 29 -2.31 13.02 -4.74
CA VAL A 29 -3.60 13.06 -5.47
C VAL A 29 -4.80 12.63 -4.61
N LEU A 30 -4.55 11.83 -3.56
CA LEU A 30 -5.57 11.42 -2.61
C LEU A 30 -5.92 12.59 -1.70
N ARG A 31 -7.21 12.95 -1.67
CA ARG A 31 -7.66 14.03 -0.78
C ARG A 31 -7.65 13.56 0.68
N PRO A 32 -7.60 14.46 1.67
CA PRO A 32 -7.82 14.08 3.07
C PRO A 32 -9.14 13.33 3.25
N GLY A 33 -9.13 12.21 4.00
CA GLY A 33 -10.26 11.29 4.16
C GLY A 33 -10.50 10.35 2.97
N GLY A 34 -9.67 10.41 1.92
CA GLY A 34 -9.71 9.47 0.81
C GLY A 34 -9.13 8.10 1.17
N PHE A 35 -9.47 7.08 0.39
CA PHE A 35 -9.05 5.70 0.63
C PHE A 35 -7.97 5.24 -0.35
N LEU A 36 -6.93 4.63 0.17
CA LEU A 36 -5.99 3.83 -0.59
C LEU A 36 -6.34 2.35 -0.40
N TRP A 37 -6.76 1.71 -1.48
CA TRP A 37 -7.06 0.29 -1.51
C TRP A 37 -6.02 -0.45 -2.35
N ILE A 38 -5.22 -1.25 -1.66
CA ILE A 38 -4.23 -2.14 -2.26
C ILE A 38 -4.87 -3.53 -2.36
N ASP A 39 -5.20 -3.98 -3.58
CA ASP A 39 -5.69 -5.33 -3.85
C ASP A 39 -4.56 -6.23 -4.38
N ARG A 40 -4.28 -7.29 -3.61
CA ARG A 40 -3.35 -8.37 -3.96
C ARG A 40 -1.98 -7.91 -4.48
N PHE A 41 -1.35 -6.94 -3.80
CA PHE A 41 0.07 -6.65 -3.99
C PHE A 41 0.88 -7.89 -3.65
N PHE A 42 1.82 -8.32 -4.52
CA PHE A 42 2.65 -9.48 -4.18
C PHE A 42 4.13 -9.13 -4.05
N CYS A 43 4.76 -9.72 -3.05
CA CYS A 43 6.19 -9.59 -2.79
C CYS A 43 6.75 -10.90 -2.21
N LYS A 44 8.08 -11.00 -2.15
CA LYS A 44 8.75 -12.09 -1.43
C LYS A 44 8.49 -11.92 0.06
N LYS A 45 8.29 -13.04 0.77
CA LYS A 45 8.06 -13.06 2.23
C LYS A 45 9.11 -12.29 3.01
N LYS A 46 10.38 -12.34 2.59
CA LYS A 46 11.49 -11.62 3.23
C LYS A 46 11.39 -10.09 3.14
N ASP A 47 10.67 -9.58 2.14
CA ASP A 47 10.56 -8.14 1.85
C ASP A 47 9.21 -7.58 2.35
N LEU A 48 8.31 -8.44 2.87
CA LEU A 48 6.95 -8.07 3.26
C LEU A 48 6.93 -6.97 4.33
N ASP A 49 7.74 -7.12 5.37
CA ASP A 49 7.78 -6.17 6.49
C ASP A 49 8.24 -4.79 6.04
N ASP A 50 9.16 -4.71 5.08
CA ASP A 50 9.64 -3.44 4.50
C ASP A 50 8.50 -2.73 3.75
N TYR A 51 7.79 -3.43 2.85
CA TYR A 51 6.63 -2.84 2.16
C TYR A 51 5.53 -2.44 3.13
N MET A 52 5.24 -3.27 4.13
CA MET A 52 4.25 -2.94 5.16
C MET A 52 4.63 -1.68 5.93
N TYR A 53 5.91 -1.50 6.26
CA TYR A 53 6.41 -0.29 6.90
C TYR A 53 6.25 0.94 6.00
N MET A 54 6.54 0.82 4.69
CA MET A 54 6.35 1.92 3.74
C MET A 54 4.89 2.39 3.67
N PHE A 55 3.93 1.47 3.59
CA PHE A 55 2.50 1.82 3.56
C PHE A 55 2.00 2.55 4.82
N LEU A 56 2.76 2.52 5.92
CA LEU A 56 2.44 3.20 7.18
C LEU A 56 3.09 4.59 7.33
N GLN A 57 4.04 4.97 6.46
CA GLN A 57 4.83 6.22 6.57
C GLN A 57 3.96 7.48 6.68
N PHE A 58 2.85 7.55 5.94
CA PHE A 58 1.99 8.74 5.86
C PHE A 58 0.93 8.83 6.97
N ARG A 59 1.07 8.05 8.05
CA ARG A 59 0.10 7.98 9.17
C ARG A 59 -1.31 7.64 8.70
N TYR A 60 -1.42 6.85 7.63
CA TYR A 60 -2.71 6.39 7.15
C TYR A 60 -3.38 5.53 8.20
N LYS A 61 -4.69 5.74 8.38
CA LYS A 61 -5.49 4.93 9.28
C LYS A 61 -5.75 3.58 8.62
N LYS A 62 -5.30 2.51 9.26
CA LYS A 62 -5.55 1.15 8.80
C LYS A 62 -6.97 0.71 9.11
N HIS A 63 -7.78 0.45 8.09
CA HIS A 63 -9.10 -0.17 8.23
C HIS A 63 -9.02 -1.69 8.16
N LYS A 64 -8.23 -2.20 7.20
CA LYS A 64 -8.05 -3.65 7.03
C LYS A 64 -6.66 -3.98 6.51
N TRP A 65 -6.10 -5.07 7.03
CA TRP A 65 -4.96 -5.76 6.44
C TRP A 65 -5.27 -7.24 6.32
N ALA A 66 -4.88 -7.81 5.19
CA ALA A 66 -4.95 -9.24 4.95
C ALA A 66 -3.68 -9.68 4.22
N ILE A 67 -3.11 -10.78 4.68
CA ILE A 67 -1.97 -11.44 4.04
C ILE A 67 -2.42 -12.85 3.67
N SER A 68 -2.15 -13.27 2.44
CA SER A 68 -2.44 -14.63 1.99
C SER A 68 -1.25 -15.22 1.23
N PRO A 69 -1.04 -16.54 1.27
CA PRO A 69 0.04 -17.17 0.53
C PRO A 69 -0.23 -17.09 -0.99
N LYS A 70 0.80 -16.74 -1.77
CA LYS A 70 0.80 -16.84 -3.23
C LYS A 70 1.55 -18.08 -3.70
N SER A 71 2.74 -18.30 -3.15
CA SER A 71 3.61 -19.44 -3.46
C SER A 71 4.50 -19.79 -2.25
N LYS A 72 5.52 -20.64 -2.45
CA LYS A 72 6.45 -21.06 -1.38
C LYS A 72 7.09 -19.85 -0.69
N ASP A 73 7.55 -18.88 -1.47
CA ASP A 73 8.34 -17.74 -0.99
C ASP A 73 7.66 -16.38 -1.23
N GLU A 74 6.46 -16.37 -1.81
CA GLU A 74 5.70 -15.14 -2.11
C GLU A 74 4.36 -15.09 -1.36
N VAL A 75 3.93 -13.88 -1.06
CA VAL A 75 2.65 -13.59 -0.39
C VAL A 75 1.93 -12.48 -1.12
N TYR A 76 0.60 -12.48 -1.00
CA TYR A 76 -0.23 -11.34 -1.31
C TYR A 76 -0.47 -10.52 -0.04
N LEU A 77 -0.35 -9.20 -0.16
CA LEU A 77 -0.79 -8.20 0.80
C LEU A 77 -2.00 -7.48 0.21
N SER A 78 -3.05 -7.34 1.00
CA SER A 78 -4.20 -6.49 0.69
C SER A 78 -4.50 -5.56 1.84
N ALA A 79 -4.71 -4.28 1.54
CA ALA A 79 -4.87 -3.24 2.53
C ALA A 79 -5.96 -2.25 2.14
N LEU A 80 -6.73 -1.81 3.12
CA LEU A 80 -7.56 -0.63 3.01
C LEU A 80 -7.10 0.40 4.04
N LEU A 81 -6.64 1.54 3.54
CA LEU A 81 -6.04 2.61 4.31
C LEU A 81 -6.77 3.92 4.03
N GLU A 82 -6.95 4.75 5.04
CA GLU A 82 -7.57 6.08 4.91
C GLU A 82 -6.54 7.17 5.19
N LYS A 83 -6.46 8.14 4.28
CA LYS A 83 -5.58 9.29 4.45
C LYS A 83 -6.10 10.19 5.58
N PRO A 84 -5.25 10.57 6.56
CA PRO A 84 -5.71 11.39 7.68
C PRO A 84 -6.24 12.75 7.20
N PRO A 85 -7.16 13.36 7.97
CA PRO A 85 -7.54 14.75 7.75
C PRO A 85 -6.29 15.64 7.89
N ARG A 86 -6.25 16.74 7.11
CA ARG A 86 -5.19 17.74 7.28
C ARG A 86 -5.29 18.28 8.71
N ALA A 87 -4.16 18.30 9.43
CA ALA A 87 -4.11 18.93 10.74
C ALA A 87 -4.58 20.39 10.58
N ILE A 88 -5.56 20.77 11.41
CA ILE A 88 -6.01 22.16 11.55
C ILE A 88 -5.07 22.85 12.52
#